data_AF-A0A9J6MYJ5-F1
#
_entry.id   AF-A0A9J6MYJ5-F1
#
_cell.length_a   1.000
_cell.length_b   1.000
_cell.length_c   1.000
_cell.angle_alpha   90.00
_cell.angle_beta   90.00
_cell.angle_gamma   90.00
#
_symmetry.space_group_name_H-M   'P 1'
#
loop_
_entity.id
_entity.type
_entity.pdbx_description
1 polymer ?
#
loop_
_entity_poly.entity_id
_entity_poly.type
_entity_poly.pdbx_seq_one_letter_code
_entity_poly.pdbx_strand_id
1 'polypeptide(L)' 'MLMERILSRENLLTALKRVEQNKGSHGIDGMSVKFLRRHLYENWDSLREALRTGNYQPSPVRRVEIPKP' A
#
# COMPACT_ATOMS: atom_id res chain seq x y z
N MET A 1 19.11 -2.86 9.83
CA MET A 1 19.01 -2.70 8.35
C MET A 1 17.83 -1.78 8.01
N LEU A 2 17.86 -1.05 6.89
CA LEU A 2 16.82 -0.09 6.52
C LEU A 2 15.44 -0.75 6.30
N MET A 3 15.40 -1.92 5.66
CA MET A 3 14.14 -2.63 5.38
C MET A 3 13.35 -2.96 6.67
N GLU A 4 14.02 -3.44 7.71
CA GLU A 4 13.36 -3.71 9.01
C GLU A 4 12.79 -2.44 9.66
N ARG A 5 13.42 -1.28 9.45
CA ARG A 5 12.87 0.01 9.93
C ARG A 5 11.62 0.42 9.14
N ILE A 6 11.65 0.23 7.82
CA ILE A 6 10.49 0.48 6.94
C ILE A 6 9.31 -0.42 7.32
N LEU A 7 9.57 -1.70 7.58
CA LEU A 7 8.56 -2.69 7.95
C LEU A 7 8.20 -2.68 9.43
N SER A 8 8.70 -1.72 10.21
CA SER A 8 8.34 -1.58 11.61
C SER A 8 6.85 -1.26 11.75
N ARG A 9 6.21 -1.85 12.77
CA ARG A 9 4.77 -1.67 13.03
C ARG A 9 4.38 -0.20 13.16
N GLU A 10 5.20 0.59 13.83
CA GLU A 10 4.99 2.03 14.01
C GLU A 10 4.99 2.79 12.68
N ASN A 11 6.00 2.55 11.83
CA ASN A 11 6.09 3.17 10.52
C ASN A 11 4.89 2.80 9.64
N LEU A 12 4.52 1.52 9.61
CA LEU A 12 3.41 1.04 8.79
C LEU A 12 2.05 1.59 9.24
N LEU A 13 1.81 1.70 10.55
CA LEU A 13 0.59 2.32 11.06
C LEU A 13 0.50 3.80 10.71
N THR A 14 1.63 4.50 10.72
CA THR A 14 1.71 5.91 10.32
C THR A 14 1.43 6.06 8.82
N ALA A 15 2.04 5.22 7.99
CA ALA A 15 1.81 5.19 6.55
C ALA A 15 0.34 4.86 6.21
N LEU A 16 -0.24 3.85 6.87
CA LEU A 16 -1.63 3.45 6.69
C LEU A 16 -2.59 4.61 6.98
N LYS A 17 -2.44 5.30 8.11
CA LYS A 17 -3.25 6.48 8.45
C LYS A 17 -3.16 7.56 7.40
N ARG A 18 -1.96 7.82 6.86
CA ARG A 18 -1.75 8.83 5.82
C ARG A 18 -2.47 8.47 4.52
N VAL A 19 -2.40 7.21 4.09
CA VAL A 19 -3.10 6.74 2.89
C VAL A 19 -4.62 6.85 3.06
N GLU A 20 -5.15 6.48 4.22
CA GLU A 20 -6.58 6.64 4.54
C GLU A 20 -7.05 8.10 4.49
N GLN A 21 -6.23 9.03 4.98
CA GLN A 21 -6.54 10.47 4.97
C GLN A 21 -6.50 11.08 3.57
N ASN A 22 -5.66 10.58 2.66
CA ASN A 22 -5.54 11.11 1.31
C ASN A 22 -6.81 10.90 0.47
N LYS A 23 -7.67 9.92 0.83
CA LYS A 23 -8.95 9.63 0.16
C LYS A 23 -8.82 9.52 -1.37
N GLY A 24 -7.67 9.04 -1.84
CA GLY A 24 -7.37 8.90 -3.27
C GLY A 24 -8.30 7.90 -3.95
N SER A 25 -8.39 8.00 -5.29
CA SER A 25 -9.09 7.01 -6.11
C SER A 25 -8.36 5.66 -6.09
N HIS A 26 -9.04 4.60 -6.50
CA HIS A 26 -8.49 3.24 -6.55
C HIS A 26 -7.41 3.08 -7.64
N GLY A 27 -6.56 2.07 -7.45
CA GLY A 27 -5.58 1.62 -8.44
C GLY A 27 -6.22 0.78 -9.55
N ILE A 28 -5.38 0.04 -10.28
CA ILE A 28 -5.81 -0.87 -11.35
C ILE A 28 -6.66 -2.04 -10.85
N ASP A 29 -6.54 -2.36 -9.56
CA ASP A 29 -7.24 -3.43 -8.85
C ASP A 29 -8.66 -3.04 -8.41
N GLY A 30 -9.04 -1.76 -8.55
CA GLY A 30 -10.34 -1.28 -8.08
C GLY A 30 -10.47 -1.19 -6.56
N MET A 31 -9.41 -1.44 -5.79
CA MET A 31 -9.51 -1.49 -4.32
C MET A 31 -9.69 -0.09 -3.74
N SER A 32 -10.85 0.13 -3.10
CA SER A 32 -11.09 1.34 -2.30
C SER A 32 -10.25 1.32 -1.03
N VAL A 33 -9.80 2.49 -0.58
CA VAL A 33 -9.08 2.67 0.69
C VAL A 33 -9.86 2.12 1.90
N LYS A 34 -11.19 2.05 1.82
CA LYS A 34 -12.06 1.45 2.85
C LYS A 34 -11.74 -0.03 3.13
N PHE A 35 -11.22 -0.76 2.14
CA PHE A 35 -10.86 -2.17 2.25
C PHE A 35 -9.39 -2.41 2.57
N LEU A 36 -8.55 -1.36 2.57
CA LEU A 36 -7.10 -1.47 2.71
C LEU A 36 -6.68 -2.18 4.01
N ARG A 37 -7.30 -1.85 5.14
CA ARG A 37 -6.98 -2.50 6.44
C ARG A 37 -7.21 -4.00 6.40
N ARG A 38 -8.35 -4.42 5.86
CA ARG A 38 -8.73 -5.82 5.74
C ARG A 38 -7.77 -6.56 4.82
N HIS A 39 -7.47 -5.99 3.66
CA HIS A 39 -6.51 -6.56 2.73
C HIS A 39 -5.13 -6.74 3.35
N LEU A 40 -4.62 -5.73 4.07
CA LEU A 40 -3.35 -5.84 4.78
C LEU A 40 -3.40 -6.94 5.85
N TYR A 41 -4.46 -7.03 6.64
CA TYR A 41 -4.60 -8.07 7.65
C TYR A 41 -4.60 -9.49 7.05
N GLU A 42 -5.33 -9.70 5.95
CA GLU A 42 -5.44 -11.00 5.29
C GLU A 42 -4.15 -11.42 4.58
N ASN A 43 -3.32 -10.46 4.12
CA ASN A 43 -2.17 -10.72 3.25
C ASN A 43 -0.80 -10.36 3.86
N TRP A 44 -0.77 -9.90 5.12
CA TRP A 44 0.42 -9.28 5.72
C TRP A 44 1.66 -10.16 5.65
N ASP A 45 1.55 -11.43 6.05
CA ASP A 45 2.71 -12.31 6.14
C ASP A 45 3.34 -12.56 4.76
N SER A 46 2.50 -12.77 3.75
CA SER A 46 2.97 -12.93 2.36
C SER A 46 3.62 -11.65 1.82
N LEU A 47 3.01 -10.48 2.07
CA LEU A 47 3.55 -9.20 1.63
C LEU A 47 4.90 -8.90 2.31
N ARG A 48 4.98 -9.15 3.62
CA ARG A 48 6.19 -8.93 4.41
C ARG A 48 7.34 -9.80 3.92
N GLU A 49 7.11 -11.09 3.68
CA GLU A 49 8.16 -11.97 3.16
C GLU A 49 8.58 -11.60 1.73
N ALA A 50 7.63 -11.28 0.85
CA ALA A 50 7.95 -10.82 -0.49
C ALA A 50 8.81 -9.54 -0.47
N LEU A 51 8.51 -8.60 0.43
CA LEU A 51 9.29 -7.37 0.61
C LEU A 51 10.70 -7.64 1.17
N ARG A 52 10.82 -8.54 2.15
CA ARG A 52 12.11 -8.91 2.76
C ARG A 52 13.02 -9.66 1.79
N THR A 53 12.45 -10.54 0.97
CA THR A 53 13.18 -11.35 -0.01
C THR A 53 13.43 -10.61 -1.34
N GLY A 54 12.83 -9.44 -1.52
CA GLY A 54 12.95 -8.65 -2.76
C GLY A 54 12.08 -9.15 -3.92
N ASN A 55 11.17 -10.08 -3.67
CA ASN A 55 10.29 -10.67 -4.67
C ASN A 55 8.95 -9.93 -4.83
N TYR A 56 8.70 -8.89 -4.02
CA TYR A 56 7.49 -8.09 -4.16
C TYR A 56 7.51 -7.29 -5.47
N GLN A 57 6.50 -7.53 -6.31
CA GLN A 57 6.29 -6.79 -7.54
C GLN A 57 5.09 -5.84 -7.38
N PRO A 58 5.30 -4.52 -7.32
CA PRO A 58 4.21 -3.57 -7.25
C PRO A 58 3.30 -3.66 -8.48
N SER A 59 2.00 -3.47 -8.27
CA SER A 59 1.05 -3.31 -9.37
C SER A 59 1.35 -2.04 -10.18
N PRO A 60 1.12 -2.05 -11.51
CA PRO A 60 1.27 -0.85 -12.32
C PRO A 60 0.28 0.24 -11.90
N VAL A 61 0.62 1.50 -12.21
CA VAL A 61 -0.24 2.64 -11.87
C VAL A 61 -1.44 2.74 -12.82
N ARG A 62 -2.59 3.16 -12.30
CA ARG A 62 -3.79 3.42 -13.12
C ARG A 62 -3.67 4.80 -13.78
N ARG A 63 -3.74 4.86 -15.10
CA ARG A 63 -3.82 6.14 -15.83
C ARG A 63 -5.20 6.77 -15.64
N VAL A 64 -5.22 8.07 -15.36
CA VAL A 64 -6.42 8.89 -15.27
C VAL A 64 -6.15 10.17 -16.02
N GLU A 65 -7.01 10.51 -16.98
CA GLU A 65 -6.97 11.81 -17.65
C GLU A 65 -7.59 12.86 -16.72
N ILE A 66 -6.81 13.90 -16.42
CA ILE A 66 -7.23 15.02 -15.57
C ILE A 66 -7.06 16.29 -16.40
N PRO A 67 -8.12 17.10 -16.62
CA PRO A 67 -7.98 18.37 -17.31
C PRO A 67 -7.08 19.30 -16.51
N LYS A 68 -6.16 19.99 -17.19
CA LYS A 68 -5.30 21.00 -16.55
C LYS A 68 -6.12 22.29 -16.34
N PRO A 69 -5.95 22.99 -15.20
CA PRO A 69 -6.51 24.32 -14.98
C PRO A 69 -6.02 25.35 -15.99
#